data_AF-A0A1C6VQQ0-F1
#
_entry.id   AF-A0A1C6VQQ0-F1
#
_cell.length_a   1.000
_cell.length_b   1.000
_cell.length_c   1.000
_cell.angle_alpha   90.00
_cell.angle_beta   90.00
_cell.angle_gamma   90.00
#
_symmetry.space_group_name_H-M   'P 1'
#
loop_
_entity.id
_entity.type
_entity.pdbx_description
1 polymer ?
#
loop_
_entity_poly.entity_id
_entity_poly.type
_entity_poly.pdbx_seq_one_letter_code
_entity_poly.pdbx_strand_id
1 'polypeptide(L)'
;MRPGEIVVTVEQVRALVDEQFPEWSDLPLVRQPSNGTDNALFRLGDSLTARLPRAQWAVDQVATDATWLPRLAPYLPVPVPVPVAVGRPGGNYPWPWTVVPWLPGRNPEAGQDLVDLAVDLAGFVRAMIAIDPMGGPVKEGIQRGVPLVQRDELTRRSIAALGDRIDGRAVTAAWDEAMAAGEWPGPPVWLHGDLLAGNLLVNQGRLVGVIDFGGLGRGDPAVEVRPGWSLFDARARAAYREALGFDEATWVRGWAWMLSVSLYWLADLWDSARPYGPGETGRADVKAGDVLHLTRAASPQFARPILFRLIKIRADLHTYSGWTWLDGYQLNERGEAVARRELYVLKAGTNRPHRGPLRRP
;
A
#
# COMPACT_ATOMS: atom_id res chain seq x y z
N MET A 1 3.98 -8.62 14.93
CA MET A 1 3.55 -7.77 16.04
C MET A 1 4.78 -7.00 16.47
N ARG A 2 4.78 -5.67 16.31
CA ARG A 2 5.88 -4.82 16.79
C ARG A 2 5.79 -4.67 18.32
N PRO A 3 6.90 -4.38 19.01
CA PRO A 3 6.85 -4.01 20.43
C PRO A 3 5.82 -2.88 20.66
N GLY A 4 4.95 -3.04 21.65
CA GLY A 4 3.91 -2.05 21.98
C GLY A 4 2.56 -2.25 21.28
N GLU A 5 2.42 -3.24 20.39
CA GLU A 5 1.12 -3.65 19.85
C GLU A 5 0.39 -4.62 20.79
N ILE A 6 -0.93 -4.51 20.87
CA ILE A 6 -1.81 -5.49 21.51
C ILE A 6 -2.57 -6.33 20.46
N VAL A 7 -2.92 -7.55 20.85
CA VAL A 7 -3.86 -8.39 20.11
C VAL A 7 -5.25 -8.13 20.65
N VAL A 8 -6.15 -7.73 19.75
CA VAL A 8 -7.57 -7.57 20.05
C VAL A 8 -8.29 -8.82 19.53
N THR A 9 -9.05 -9.50 20.40
CA THR A 9 -9.81 -10.71 20.04
C THR A 9 -11.27 -10.40 19.68
N VAL A 10 -11.95 -11.34 19.03
CA VAL A 10 -13.37 -11.19 18.67
C VAL A 10 -14.24 -11.10 19.92
N GLU A 11 -13.91 -11.88 20.95
CA GLU A 11 -14.64 -11.95 22.22
C GLU A 11 -14.53 -10.63 22.99
N GLN A 12 -13.35 -9.99 22.98
CA GLN A 12 -13.17 -8.67 23.59
C GLN A 12 -14.03 -7.61 22.89
N VAL A 13 -14.03 -7.61 21.56
CA VAL A 13 -14.85 -6.65 20.78
C VAL A 13 -16.33 -6.93 20.97
N ARG A 14 -16.74 -8.20 21.05
CA ARG A 14 -18.11 -8.58 21.33
C ARG A 14 -18.57 -8.01 22.68
N ALA A 15 -17.79 -8.23 23.74
CA ALA A 15 -18.11 -7.70 25.06
C ALA A 15 -18.25 -6.16 25.07
N LEU A 16 -17.36 -5.45 24.35
CA LEU A 16 -17.43 -4.00 24.20
C LEU A 16 -18.69 -3.55 23.44
N VAL A 17 -19.05 -4.23 22.35
CA VAL A 17 -20.28 -3.94 21.58
C VAL A 17 -21.51 -4.19 22.45
N ASP A 18 -21.58 -5.34 23.12
CA ASP A 18 -22.74 -5.73 23.91
C ASP A 18 -22.98 -4.78 25.11
N GLU A 19 -21.90 -4.29 25.72
CA GLU A 19 -21.96 -3.33 26.83
C GLU A 19 -22.34 -1.91 26.37
N GLN A 20 -21.78 -1.44 25.25
CA GLN A 20 -21.81 -0.01 24.90
C GLN A 20 -22.79 0.32 23.78
N PHE A 21 -23.12 -0.64 22.92
CA PHE A 21 -23.96 -0.48 21.73
C PHE A 21 -24.93 -1.68 21.61
N PRO A 22 -25.86 -1.84 22.57
CA PRO A 22 -26.73 -3.02 22.67
C PRO A 22 -27.62 -3.23 21.43
N GLU A 23 -27.84 -2.21 20.62
CA GLU A 23 -28.54 -2.31 19.33
C GLU A 23 -27.80 -3.17 18.29
N TRP A 24 -26.51 -3.45 18.49
CA TRP A 24 -25.66 -4.22 17.58
C TRP A 24 -25.22 -5.58 18.15
N SER A 25 -25.65 -5.95 19.36
CA SER A 25 -25.23 -7.18 20.04
C SER A 25 -25.51 -8.44 19.22
N ASP A 26 -26.65 -8.47 18.52
CA ASP A 26 -27.07 -9.63 17.71
C ASP A 26 -26.43 -9.66 16.32
N LEU A 27 -25.71 -8.61 15.90
CA LEU A 27 -25.08 -8.56 14.58
C LEU A 27 -23.87 -9.50 14.52
N PRO A 28 -23.64 -10.24 13.42
CA PRO A 28 -22.43 -11.03 13.22
C PRO A 28 -21.16 -10.18 13.39
N LEU A 29 -20.12 -10.73 14.04
CA LEU A 29 -18.84 -10.04 14.22
C LEU A 29 -17.71 -10.92 13.72
N VAL A 30 -17.00 -10.45 12.71
CA VAL A 30 -15.93 -11.20 12.05
C VAL A 30 -14.68 -10.35 11.96
N ARG A 31 -13.59 -10.84 12.55
CA ARG A 31 -12.27 -10.22 12.43
C ARG A 31 -11.84 -10.21 10.97
N GLN A 32 -11.49 -9.03 10.47
CA GLN A 32 -10.94 -8.89 9.12
C GLN A 32 -9.42 -9.15 9.13
N PRO A 33 -8.87 -9.79 8.08
CA PRO A 33 -7.43 -9.83 7.89
C PRO A 33 -6.89 -8.39 7.86
N SER A 34 -6.06 -8.03 8.84
CA SER A 34 -5.45 -6.69 8.87
C SER A 34 -4.07 -6.74 8.25
N ASN A 35 -3.91 -6.03 7.14
CA ASN A 35 -2.60 -5.61 6.64
C ASN A 35 -2.20 -4.24 7.21
N GLY A 36 -3.11 -3.55 7.91
CA GLY A 36 -2.86 -2.25 8.55
C GLY A 36 -2.09 -2.37 9.87
N THR A 37 -1.29 -1.35 10.18
CA THR A 37 -0.43 -1.31 11.37
C THR A 37 -1.14 -0.80 12.62
N ASP A 38 -2.19 -0.01 12.45
CA ASP A 38 -2.69 0.86 13.52
C ASP A 38 -3.95 0.33 14.21
N ASN A 39 -4.85 -0.31 13.45
CA ASN A 39 -6.15 -0.75 13.94
C ASN A 39 -6.41 -2.24 13.67
N ALA A 40 -7.07 -2.91 14.60
CA ALA A 40 -7.71 -4.20 14.40
C ALA A 40 -9.12 -3.92 13.88
N LEU A 41 -9.45 -4.53 12.75
CA LEU A 41 -10.71 -4.31 12.04
C LEU A 41 -11.62 -5.51 12.23
N PHE A 42 -12.88 -5.25 12.58
CA PHE A 42 -13.90 -6.27 12.72
C PHE A 42 -15.15 -5.83 11.96
N ARG A 43 -15.59 -6.66 11.02
CA ARG A 43 -16.86 -6.44 10.31
C ARG A 43 -17.99 -6.76 11.28
N LEU A 44 -18.87 -5.79 11.50
CA LEU A 44 -20.02 -5.85 12.40
C LEU A 44 -21.30 -5.78 11.57
N GLY A 45 -22.05 -6.88 11.53
CA GLY A 45 -23.14 -7.07 10.58
C GLY A 45 -22.66 -6.95 9.14
N ASP A 46 -23.52 -6.41 8.28
CA ASP A 46 -23.20 -6.25 6.85
C ASP A 46 -22.73 -4.84 6.47
N SER A 47 -22.99 -3.86 7.32
CA SER A 47 -22.88 -2.44 7.00
C SER A 47 -21.92 -1.66 7.90
N LEU A 48 -21.27 -2.30 8.88
CA LEU A 48 -20.42 -1.62 9.86
C LEU A 48 -19.05 -2.28 10.01
N THR A 49 -18.10 -1.49 10.51
CA THR A 49 -16.77 -1.94 10.92
C THR A 49 -16.41 -1.32 12.26
N ALA A 50 -16.09 -2.16 13.24
CA ALA A 50 -15.42 -1.74 14.45
C ALA A 50 -13.91 -1.62 14.18
N ARG A 51 -13.34 -0.44 14.47
CA ARG A 51 -11.92 -0.12 14.34
C ARG A 51 -11.34 0.11 15.74
N LEU A 52 -10.47 -0.79 16.17
CA LEU A 52 -9.85 -0.75 17.48
C LEU A 52 -8.36 -0.48 17.35
N PRO A 53 -7.83 0.65 17.87
CA PRO A 53 -6.40 0.88 17.99
C PRO A 53 -5.68 -0.35 18.55
N ARG A 54 -4.53 -0.68 17.94
CA ARG A 54 -3.65 -1.79 18.37
C ARG A 54 -2.42 -1.30 19.09
N ALA A 55 -2.18 0.01 19.11
CA ALA A 55 -1.05 0.61 19.80
C ALA A 55 -1.37 2.05 20.21
N GLN A 56 -0.62 2.57 21.18
CA GLN A 56 -0.85 3.90 21.75
C GLN A 56 -0.80 5.02 20.70
N TRP A 57 0.05 4.90 19.67
CA TRP A 57 0.18 5.90 18.62
C TRP A 57 -1.05 6.01 17.71
N ALA A 58 -1.91 5.00 17.68
CA ALA A 58 -3.14 5.00 16.88
C ALA A 58 -4.35 5.58 17.65
N VAL A 59 -4.20 5.87 18.94
CA VAL A 59 -5.32 6.30 19.81
C VAL A 59 -5.83 7.68 19.41
N ASP A 60 -4.93 8.61 19.10
CA ASP A 60 -5.29 9.99 18.73
C ASP A 60 -6.08 10.05 17.41
N GLN A 61 -5.96 9.02 16.56
CA GLN A 61 -6.75 8.89 15.34
C GLN A 61 -8.25 8.79 15.66
N VAL A 62 -8.64 8.15 16.76
CA VAL A 62 -10.06 8.01 17.14
C VAL A 62 -10.72 9.37 17.36
N ALA A 63 -10.07 10.24 18.13
CA ALA A 63 -10.57 11.59 18.39
C ALA A 63 -10.53 12.46 17.13
N THR A 64 -9.49 12.30 16.32
CA THR A 64 -9.32 13.02 15.04
C THR A 64 -10.44 12.66 14.06
N ASP A 65 -10.67 11.37 13.83
CA ASP A 65 -11.69 10.86 12.91
C ASP A 65 -13.10 11.30 13.36
N ALA A 66 -13.40 11.16 14.66
CA ALA A 66 -14.69 11.57 15.23
C ALA A 66 -14.96 13.08 15.14
N THR A 67 -13.91 13.90 15.17
CA THR A 67 -14.04 15.36 15.10
C THR A 67 -14.16 15.85 13.66
N TRP A 68 -13.31 15.33 12.76
CA TRP A 68 -13.09 15.93 11.45
C TRP A 68 -13.84 15.25 10.32
N LEU A 69 -13.95 13.91 10.31
CA LEU A 69 -14.64 13.23 9.21
C LEU A 69 -16.11 13.66 9.04
N PRO A 70 -16.92 13.86 10.10
CA PRO A 70 -18.27 14.39 9.93
C PRO A 70 -18.31 15.79 9.30
N ARG A 71 -17.28 16.61 9.52
CA ARG A 71 -17.18 17.98 9.00
C ARG A 71 -16.68 18.03 7.57
N LEU A 72 -15.80 17.11 7.20
CA LEU A 72 -15.19 17.04 5.86
C LEU A 72 -16.07 16.30 4.86
N ALA A 73 -16.72 15.20 5.29
CA ALA A 73 -17.48 14.30 4.41
C ALA A 73 -18.52 15.00 3.50
N PRO A 74 -19.26 16.03 3.95
CA PRO A 74 -20.23 16.73 3.09
C PRO A 74 -19.63 17.40 1.85
N TYR A 75 -18.31 17.65 1.84
CA TYR A 75 -17.60 18.32 0.74
C TYR A 75 -16.84 17.35 -0.17
N LEU A 76 -16.83 16.05 0.15
CA LEU A 76 -16.05 15.07 -0.58
C LEU A 76 -16.90 14.37 -1.65
N PRO A 77 -16.33 14.06 -2.83
CA PRO A 77 -17.08 13.51 -3.95
C PRO A 77 -17.42 12.02 -3.79
N VAL A 78 -16.80 11.34 -2.83
CA VAL A 78 -17.04 9.93 -2.52
C VAL A 78 -17.17 9.72 -1.01
N PRO A 79 -17.88 8.68 -0.56
CA PRO A 79 -17.98 8.32 0.85
C PRO A 79 -16.62 8.12 1.54
N VAL A 80 -16.59 8.51 2.81
CA VAL A 80 -15.47 8.30 3.75
C VAL A 80 -16.01 7.69 5.05
N PRO A 81 -15.19 6.99 5.87
CA PRO A 81 -15.68 6.24 7.03
C PRO A 81 -15.98 7.16 8.23
N VAL A 82 -17.03 7.98 8.11
CA VAL A 82 -17.51 8.85 9.20
C VAL A 82 -17.93 7.99 10.41
N PRO A 83 -17.34 8.17 11.61
CA PRO A 83 -17.74 7.39 12.77
C PRO A 83 -19.22 7.58 13.09
N VAL A 84 -19.94 6.46 13.19
CA VAL A 84 -21.34 6.41 13.65
C VAL A 84 -21.44 6.21 15.15
N ALA A 85 -20.37 5.70 15.77
CA ALA A 85 -20.23 5.63 17.22
C ALA A 85 -18.76 5.67 17.65
N VAL A 86 -18.53 6.13 18.88
CA VAL A 86 -17.23 6.13 19.55
C VAL A 86 -17.37 5.39 20.87
N GLY A 87 -16.68 4.26 20.98
CA GLY A 87 -16.63 3.45 22.18
C GLY A 87 -15.57 3.93 23.16
N ARG A 88 -15.80 3.64 24.44
CA ARG A 88 -14.91 3.92 25.57
C ARG A 88 -14.04 2.69 25.86
N PRO A 89 -12.88 2.86 26.54
CA PRO A 89 -12.15 1.74 27.14
C PRO A 89 -13.07 0.87 28.02
N GLY A 90 -12.83 -0.45 28.05
CA GLY A 90 -13.67 -1.40 28.78
C GLY A 90 -13.19 -2.85 28.58
N GLY A 91 -13.62 -3.78 29.44
CA GLY A 91 -13.33 -5.22 29.23
C GLY A 91 -11.85 -5.58 29.02
N ASN A 92 -10.93 -4.91 29.74
CA ASN A 92 -9.46 -4.99 29.57
C ASN A 92 -8.88 -4.40 28.27
N TYR A 93 -9.70 -3.76 27.43
CA TYR A 93 -9.24 -2.95 26.31
C TYR A 93 -9.02 -1.49 26.75
N PRO A 94 -7.80 -0.93 26.59
CA PRO A 94 -7.40 0.30 27.27
C PRO A 94 -7.77 1.60 26.54
N TRP A 95 -8.26 1.53 25.29
CA TRP A 95 -8.35 2.71 24.43
C TRP A 95 -9.78 3.00 23.96
N PRO A 96 -10.09 4.25 23.58
CA PRO A 96 -11.29 4.53 22.80
C PRO A 96 -11.19 3.86 21.43
N TRP A 97 -12.34 3.60 20.82
CA TRP A 97 -12.45 2.92 19.52
C TRP A 97 -13.65 3.46 18.73
N THR A 98 -13.75 3.14 17.45
CA THR A 98 -14.85 3.64 16.60
C THR A 98 -15.61 2.53 15.93
N VAL A 99 -16.88 2.80 15.64
CA VAL A 99 -17.66 2.06 14.64
C VAL A 99 -17.92 3.00 13.47
N VAL A 100 -17.58 2.53 12.27
CA VAL A 100 -17.73 3.26 11.01
C VAL A 100 -18.57 2.45 10.02
N PRO A 101 -19.17 3.08 9.00
CA PRO A 101 -19.80 2.35 7.90
C PRO A 101 -18.80 1.47 7.15
N TRP A 102 -19.24 0.28 6.77
CA TRP A 102 -18.55 -0.55 5.78
C TRP A 102 -18.79 0.06 4.39
N LEU A 103 -17.71 0.53 3.77
CA LEU A 103 -17.77 1.07 2.41
C LEU A 103 -17.51 -0.06 1.40
N PRO A 104 -18.45 -0.35 0.49
CA PRO A 104 -18.27 -1.40 -0.51
C PRO A 104 -17.23 -0.98 -1.55
N GLY A 105 -16.39 -1.92 -1.97
CA GLY A 105 -15.39 -1.72 -3.01
C GLY A 105 -14.22 -2.68 -2.84
N ARG A 106 -13.29 -2.62 -3.77
CA ARG A 106 -12.02 -3.35 -3.70
C ARG A 106 -10.85 -2.39 -3.80
N ASN A 107 -9.70 -2.74 -3.26
CA ASN A 107 -8.49 -1.98 -3.51
C ASN A 107 -8.05 -2.15 -4.99
N PRO A 108 -7.59 -1.07 -5.66
CA PRO A 108 -6.98 -1.18 -6.98
C PRO A 108 -5.61 -1.86 -6.89
N GLU A 109 -5.18 -2.48 -7.99
CA GLU A 109 -3.86 -3.11 -8.09
C GLU A 109 -3.03 -2.45 -9.19
N ALA A 110 -1.73 -2.30 -8.95
CA ALA A 110 -0.80 -1.79 -9.95
C ALA A 110 -0.80 -2.69 -11.20
N GLY A 111 -0.72 -2.08 -12.39
CA GLY A 111 -0.76 -2.78 -13.68
C GLY A 111 -2.16 -2.92 -14.30
N GLN A 112 -3.21 -2.47 -13.61
CA GLN A 112 -4.55 -2.28 -14.19
C GLN A 112 -4.63 -0.97 -15.01
N ASP A 113 -5.62 -0.85 -15.92
CA ASP A 113 -5.96 0.45 -16.53
C ASP A 113 -6.70 1.31 -15.48
N LEU A 114 -5.99 2.29 -14.91
CA LEU A 114 -6.45 3.10 -13.78
C LEU A 114 -6.60 4.59 -14.14
N VAL A 115 -6.80 4.91 -15.42
CA VAL A 115 -6.93 6.30 -15.86
C VAL A 115 -8.16 6.99 -15.25
N ASP A 116 -9.31 6.32 -15.23
CA ASP A 116 -10.52 6.91 -14.65
C ASP A 116 -10.38 7.09 -13.13
N LEU A 117 -9.76 6.11 -12.44
CA LEU A 117 -9.39 6.24 -11.03
C LEU A 117 -8.48 7.44 -10.79
N ALA A 118 -7.46 7.64 -11.65
CA ALA A 118 -6.56 8.78 -11.53
C ALA A 118 -7.32 10.11 -11.60
N VAL A 119 -8.23 10.26 -12.55
CA VAL A 119 -9.05 11.48 -12.69
C VAL A 119 -9.98 11.66 -11.48
N ASP A 120 -10.70 10.61 -11.06
CA ASP A 120 -11.58 10.67 -9.89
C ASP A 120 -10.80 11.02 -8.61
N LEU A 121 -9.61 10.44 -8.42
CA LEU A 121 -8.75 10.68 -7.27
C LEU A 121 -8.20 12.12 -7.25
N ALA A 122 -7.85 12.67 -8.41
CA ALA A 122 -7.47 14.08 -8.51
C ALA A 122 -8.64 14.99 -8.14
N GLY A 123 -9.87 14.63 -8.55
CA GLY A 123 -11.10 15.30 -8.13
C GLY A 123 -11.28 15.28 -6.61
N PHE A 124 -11.04 14.13 -5.97
CA PHE A 124 -11.07 14.00 -4.50
C PHE A 124 -10.01 14.88 -3.82
N VAL A 125 -8.76 14.88 -4.29
CA VAL A 125 -7.68 15.71 -3.73
C VAL A 125 -8.01 17.19 -3.86
N ARG A 126 -8.49 17.62 -5.02
CA ARG A 126 -8.90 19.02 -5.24
C ARG A 126 -10.09 19.41 -4.36
N ALA A 127 -11.05 18.51 -4.16
CA ALA A 127 -12.14 18.73 -3.23
C ALA A 127 -11.61 18.93 -1.81
N MET A 128 -10.71 18.08 -1.31
CA MET A 128 -10.07 18.25 0.00
C MET A 128 -9.38 19.62 0.14
N ILE A 129 -8.54 19.98 -0.83
CA ILE A 129 -7.78 21.25 -0.80
C ILE A 129 -8.71 22.48 -0.75
N ALA A 130 -9.89 22.39 -1.38
CA ALA A 130 -10.86 23.48 -1.43
C ALA A 130 -11.70 23.64 -0.15
N ILE A 131 -11.67 22.67 0.78
CA ILE A 131 -12.43 22.76 2.03
C ILE A 131 -11.84 23.87 2.91
N ASP A 132 -12.71 24.67 3.53
CA ASP A 132 -12.31 25.62 4.58
C ASP A 132 -11.44 24.91 5.64
N PRO A 133 -10.24 25.44 5.95
CA PRO A 133 -9.37 24.87 6.97
C PRO A 133 -10.03 24.60 8.32
N MET A 134 -11.08 25.34 8.71
CA MET A 134 -11.87 25.12 9.94
C MET A 134 -11.03 24.97 11.23
N GLY A 135 -9.84 25.56 11.28
CA GLY A 135 -8.90 25.39 12.41
C GLY A 135 -8.38 23.96 12.60
N GLY A 136 -8.37 23.13 11.56
CA GLY A 136 -7.86 21.75 11.59
C GLY A 136 -6.43 21.60 12.11
N PRO A 137 -5.99 20.40 12.55
CA PRO A 137 -4.62 20.20 12.99
C PRO A 137 -3.64 20.49 11.85
N VAL A 138 -2.59 21.27 12.12
CA VAL A 138 -1.49 21.51 11.18
C VAL A 138 -0.46 20.40 11.35
N LYS A 139 0.12 19.96 10.23
CA LYS A 139 1.18 18.94 10.24
C LYS A 139 2.47 19.51 10.81
N GLU A 140 3.13 18.74 11.67
CA GLU A 140 4.35 19.11 12.38
C GLU A 140 5.42 18.00 12.32
N GLY A 141 6.68 18.38 12.62
CA GLY A 141 7.81 17.47 12.72
C GLY A 141 8.07 16.67 11.44
N ILE A 142 7.90 15.35 11.51
CA ILE A 142 8.09 14.45 10.35
C ILE A 142 6.77 13.84 9.86
N GLN A 143 5.63 14.46 10.18
CA GLN A 143 4.34 14.00 9.68
C GLN A 143 4.25 14.18 8.16
N ARG A 144 3.41 13.36 7.51
CA ARG A 144 3.16 13.47 6.07
C ARG A 144 2.42 14.78 5.75
N GLY A 145 2.97 15.58 4.83
CA GLY A 145 2.42 16.89 4.46
C GLY A 145 3.10 18.10 5.13
N VAL A 146 4.19 17.92 5.89
CA VAL A 146 5.04 19.07 6.28
C VAL A 146 5.82 19.65 5.08
N PRO A 147 6.42 20.84 5.18
CA PRO A 147 7.38 21.30 4.17
C PRO A 147 8.51 20.28 3.92
N LEU A 148 8.88 20.08 2.65
CA LEU A 148 9.83 19.04 2.24
C LEU A 148 11.17 19.13 3.00
N VAL A 149 11.64 20.34 3.29
CA VAL A 149 12.87 20.61 4.05
C VAL A 149 12.91 19.92 5.41
N GLN A 150 11.76 19.75 6.07
CA GLN A 150 11.69 19.07 7.37
C GLN A 150 12.01 17.56 7.26
N ARG A 151 12.01 17.00 6.04
CA ARG A 151 12.40 15.62 5.78
C ARG A 151 13.87 15.44 5.40
N ASP A 152 14.62 16.52 5.18
CA ASP A 152 15.97 16.44 4.61
C ASP A 152 16.88 15.56 5.48
N GLU A 153 16.94 15.85 6.78
CA GLU A 153 17.78 15.10 7.72
C GLU A 153 17.41 13.61 7.77
N LEU A 154 16.11 13.29 7.84
CA LEU A 154 15.66 11.90 7.86
C LEU A 154 16.04 11.19 6.56
N THR A 155 15.80 11.82 5.42
CA THR A 155 16.03 11.22 4.11
C THR A 155 17.52 10.94 3.90
N ARG A 156 18.38 11.91 4.23
CA ARG A 156 19.84 11.74 4.14
C ARG A 156 20.34 10.65 5.09
N ARG A 157 19.80 10.57 6.31
CA ARG A 157 20.10 9.46 7.23
C ARG A 157 19.68 8.11 6.66
N SER A 158 18.52 8.01 6.02
CA SER A 158 18.05 6.77 5.38
C SER A 158 18.94 6.37 4.20
N ILE A 159 19.38 7.33 3.37
CA ILE A 159 20.35 7.07 2.29
C ILE A 159 21.65 6.52 2.87
N ALA A 160 22.19 7.17 3.91
CA ALA A 160 23.42 6.72 4.57
C ALA A 160 23.29 5.33 5.20
N ALA A 161 22.15 5.04 5.85
CA ALA A 161 21.86 3.74 6.45
C ALA A 161 21.72 2.61 5.41
N LEU A 162 21.25 2.95 4.20
CA LEU A 162 21.16 1.99 3.10
C LEU A 162 22.53 1.73 2.45
N GLY A 163 23.48 2.67 2.52
CA GLY A 163 24.86 2.43 2.08
C GLY A 163 24.95 1.91 0.64
N ASP A 164 25.62 0.78 0.45
CA ASP A 164 25.83 0.11 -0.84
C ASP A 164 24.60 -0.67 -1.37
N ARG A 165 23.51 -0.72 -0.59
CA ARG A 165 22.26 -1.39 -0.97
C ARG A 165 21.48 -0.64 -2.04
N ILE A 166 21.80 0.63 -2.27
CA ILE A 166 21.23 1.51 -3.29
C ILE A 166 22.33 2.27 -4.00
N ASP A 167 22.03 2.85 -5.16
CA ASP A 167 22.89 3.88 -5.75
C ASP A 167 22.72 5.20 -4.96
N GLY A 168 23.42 5.30 -3.83
CA GLY A 168 23.32 6.45 -2.94
C GLY A 168 23.69 7.78 -3.62
N ARG A 169 24.58 7.76 -4.62
CA ARG A 169 24.95 8.97 -5.37
C ARG A 169 23.79 9.45 -6.23
N ALA A 170 23.19 8.55 -7.03
CA ALA A 170 22.06 8.89 -7.88
C ALA A 170 20.85 9.35 -7.05
N VAL A 171 20.55 8.65 -5.95
CA VAL A 171 19.45 9.01 -5.05
C VAL A 171 19.69 10.36 -4.37
N THR A 172 20.91 10.65 -3.92
CA THR A 172 21.25 11.95 -3.31
C THR A 172 21.10 13.08 -4.34
N ALA A 173 21.61 12.89 -5.56
CA ALA A 173 21.48 13.90 -6.62
C ALA A 173 20.01 14.23 -6.93
N ALA A 174 19.17 13.20 -7.05
CA ALA A 174 17.75 13.40 -7.31
C ALA A 174 17.01 14.04 -6.12
N TRP A 175 17.44 13.75 -4.88
CA TRP A 175 16.94 14.42 -3.68
C TRP A 175 17.33 15.90 -3.63
N ASP A 176 18.59 16.22 -3.94
CA ASP A 176 19.10 17.59 -3.97
C ASP A 176 18.38 18.43 -5.05
N GLU A 177 18.09 17.85 -6.22
CA GLU A 177 17.29 18.50 -7.26
C GLU A 177 15.87 18.82 -6.75
N ALA A 178 15.21 17.88 -6.07
CA ALA A 178 13.88 18.12 -5.55
C ALA A 178 13.85 19.12 -4.39
N MET A 179 14.91 19.20 -3.60
CA MET A 179 15.08 20.20 -2.55
C MET A 179 15.21 21.63 -3.09
N ALA A 180 15.58 21.79 -4.36
CA ALA A 180 15.60 23.10 -5.03
C ALA A 180 14.20 23.57 -5.50
N ALA A 181 13.18 22.71 -5.46
CA ALA A 181 11.82 23.10 -5.78
C ALA A 181 11.29 24.12 -4.76
N GLY A 182 10.63 25.17 -5.25
CA GLY A 182 10.02 26.17 -4.37
C GLY A 182 9.02 25.56 -3.39
N GLU A 183 8.89 26.14 -2.20
CA GLU A 183 7.92 25.69 -1.20
C GLU A 183 6.48 25.97 -1.64
N TRP A 184 5.52 25.33 -0.98
CA TRP A 184 4.10 25.65 -1.16
C TRP A 184 3.85 27.12 -0.74
N PRO A 185 3.38 27.98 -1.66
CA PRO A 185 3.26 29.42 -1.37
C PRO A 185 1.99 29.78 -0.60
N GLY A 186 1.02 28.86 -0.51
CA GLY A 186 -0.26 29.08 0.12
C GLY A 186 -0.29 28.71 1.61
N PRO A 187 -1.40 29.00 2.31
CA PRO A 187 -1.61 28.46 3.65
C PRO A 187 -1.71 26.92 3.62
N PRO A 188 -1.48 26.23 4.75
CA PRO A 188 -1.71 24.80 4.88
C PRO A 188 -3.15 24.41 4.52
N VAL A 189 -3.30 23.41 3.64
CA VAL A 189 -4.59 22.91 3.14
C VAL A 189 -4.88 21.51 3.64
N TRP A 190 -6.14 21.11 3.69
CA TRP A 190 -6.53 19.75 4.08
C TRP A 190 -5.92 18.71 3.15
N LEU A 191 -5.38 17.66 3.76
CA LEU A 191 -4.74 16.54 3.09
C LEU A 191 -5.10 15.23 3.79
N HIS A 192 -5.29 14.19 2.98
CA HIS A 192 -5.44 12.81 3.41
C HIS A 192 -4.10 12.26 3.96
N GLY A 193 -2.99 12.60 3.31
CA GLY A 193 -1.62 12.27 3.74
C GLY A 193 -1.19 10.82 3.46
N ASP A 194 -2.10 9.92 3.09
CA ASP A 194 -1.76 8.53 2.73
C ASP A 194 -2.62 7.89 1.63
N LEU A 195 -2.76 8.55 0.48
CA LEU A 195 -3.45 7.97 -0.67
C LEU A 195 -2.61 6.86 -1.33
N LEU A 196 -2.53 5.69 -0.70
CA LEU A 196 -1.98 4.46 -1.25
C LEU A 196 -3.12 3.52 -1.67
N ALA A 197 -2.82 2.55 -2.53
CA ALA A 197 -3.82 1.61 -3.06
C ALA A 197 -4.70 0.95 -1.96
N GLY A 198 -4.10 0.61 -0.82
CA GLY A 198 -4.82 0.02 0.33
C GLY A 198 -5.90 0.92 0.94
N ASN A 199 -5.85 2.23 0.68
CA ASN A 199 -6.75 3.24 1.22
C ASN A 199 -7.77 3.74 0.19
N LEU A 200 -7.76 3.17 -1.02
CA LEU A 200 -8.68 3.50 -2.10
C LEU A 200 -9.64 2.34 -2.34
N LEU A 201 -10.92 2.65 -2.49
CA LEU A 201 -11.96 1.68 -2.87
C LEU A 201 -12.46 2.00 -4.27
N VAL A 202 -12.42 0.99 -5.14
CA VAL A 202 -12.87 1.10 -6.53
C VAL A 202 -14.01 0.14 -6.85
N ASN A 203 -14.87 0.56 -7.77
CA ASN A 203 -15.84 -0.28 -8.45
C ASN A 203 -15.79 0.05 -9.95
N GLN A 204 -15.65 -0.99 -10.79
CA GLN A 204 -15.56 -0.82 -12.25
C GLN A 204 -14.53 0.25 -12.70
N GLY A 205 -13.39 0.34 -12.01
CA GLY A 205 -12.31 1.29 -12.34
C GLY A 205 -12.52 2.71 -11.83
N ARG A 206 -13.67 3.00 -11.20
CA ARG A 206 -14.02 4.33 -10.64
C ARG A 206 -13.80 4.35 -9.13
N LEU A 207 -13.43 5.52 -8.60
CA LEU A 207 -13.32 5.71 -7.15
C LEU A 207 -14.71 5.70 -6.52
N VAL A 208 -14.92 4.87 -5.50
CA VAL A 208 -16.20 4.78 -4.77
C VAL A 208 -16.05 5.00 -3.27
N GLY A 209 -14.82 5.12 -2.76
CA GLY A 209 -14.57 5.48 -1.38
C GLY A 209 -13.09 5.67 -1.09
N VAL A 210 -12.81 6.45 -0.05
CA VAL A 210 -11.46 6.65 0.50
C VAL A 210 -11.52 6.31 1.98
N ILE A 211 -10.56 5.54 2.47
CA ILE A 211 -10.51 5.04 3.84
C ILE A 211 -9.16 5.35 4.49
N ASP A 212 -9.09 5.17 5.80
CA ASP A 212 -7.89 5.34 6.63
C ASP A 212 -7.27 6.75 6.62
N PHE A 213 -7.93 7.63 7.36
CA PHE A 213 -7.54 9.04 7.53
C PHE A 213 -6.48 9.25 8.62
N GLY A 214 -5.65 8.26 8.93
CA GLY A 214 -4.58 8.39 9.93
C GLY A 214 -3.55 9.48 9.58
N GLY A 215 -3.44 9.78 8.28
CA GLY A 215 -2.64 10.88 7.76
C GLY A 215 -3.36 12.24 7.70
N LEU A 216 -4.60 12.38 8.19
CA LEU A 216 -5.39 13.61 8.04
C LEU A 216 -4.78 14.81 8.77
N GLY A 217 -4.80 15.97 8.12
CA GLY A 217 -4.40 17.25 8.71
C GLY A 217 -4.27 18.33 7.67
N ARG A 218 -3.63 19.45 8.02
CA ARG A 218 -3.37 20.57 7.12
C ARG A 218 -1.87 20.77 6.86
N GLY A 219 -1.47 20.95 5.59
CA GLY A 219 -0.06 21.08 5.22
C GLY A 219 0.16 21.36 3.72
N ASP A 220 1.33 20.95 3.21
CA ASP A 220 1.72 21.01 1.80
C ASP A 220 1.00 19.90 0.99
N PRO A 221 0.21 20.26 -0.04
CA PRO A 221 -0.56 19.31 -0.84
C PRO A 221 0.32 18.39 -1.70
N ALA A 222 1.62 18.65 -1.84
CA ALA A 222 2.55 17.82 -2.60
C ALA A 222 2.50 16.34 -2.18
N VAL A 223 2.20 16.05 -0.90
CA VAL A 223 2.11 14.67 -0.40
C VAL A 223 1.03 13.83 -1.10
N GLU A 224 0.01 14.47 -1.69
CA GLU A 224 -1.06 13.80 -2.42
C GLU A 224 -0.68 13.36 -3.85
N VAL A 225 0.54 13.69 -4.31
CA VAL A 225 1.07 13.24 -5.61
C VAL A 225 1.51 11.77 -5.57
N ARG A 226 1.72 11.19 -4.37
CA ARG A 226 2.23 9.82 -4.16
C ARG A 226 1.53 8.71 -5.00
N PRO A 227 0.21 8.69 -5.24
CA PRO A 227 -0.43 7.73 -6.14
C PRO A 227 0.21 7.67 -7.53
N GLY A 228 0.67 8.81 -8.06
CA GLY A 228 1.32 8.91 -9.37
C GLY A 228 2.56 8.03 -9.51
N TRP A 229 3.22 7.72 -8.40
CA TRP A 229 4.47 6.97 -8.35
C TRP A 229 4.36 5.62 -7.68
N SER A 230 3.34 5.42 -6.84
CA SER A 230 3.13 4.17 -6.09
C SER A 230 2.08 3.24 -6.71
N LEU A 231 1.18 3.77 -7.55
CA LEU A 231 0.05 3.02 -8.12
C LEU A 231 -0.06 3.17 -9.63
N PHE A 232 0.06 4.40 -10.14
CA PHE A 232 -0.24 4.69 -11.54
C PHE A 232 0.92 4.40 -12.48
N ASP A 233 0.59 3.78 -13.63
CA ASP A 233 1.51 3.66 -14.75
C ASP A 233 1.74 5.01 -15.45
N ALA A 234 2.47 5.03 -16.56
CA ALA A 234 2.77 6.27 -17.27
C ALA A 234 1.51 7.01 -17.76
N ARG A 235 0.48 6.29 -18.22
CA ARG A 235 -0.74 6.89 -18.78
C ARG A 235 -1.63 7.43 -17.66
N ALA A 236 -1.87 6.64 -16.62
CA ALA A 236 -2.66 7.09 -15.46
C ALA A 236 -1.94 8.19 -14.67
N ARG A 237 -0.60 8.16 -14.56
CA ARG A 237 0.18 9.24 -13.92
C ARG A 237 0.05 10.55 -14.69
N ALA A 238 0.07 10.50 -16.02
CA ALA A 238 -0.12 11.70 -16.86
C ALA A 238 -1.52 12.30 -16.64
N ALA A 239 -2.57 11.46 -16.67
CA ALA A 239 -3.94 11.90 -16.39
C ALA A 239 -4.10 12.46 -14.97
N TYR A 240 -3.46 11.83 -13.97
CA TYR A 240 -3.47 12.32 -12.58
C TYR A 240 -2.84 13.70 -12.46
N ARG A 241 -1.65 13.88 -13.05
CA ARG A 241 -0.92 15.15 -13.05
C ARG A 241 -1.75 16.27 -13.69
N GLU A 242 -2.32 15.99 -14.86
CA GLU A 242 -3.17 16.94 -15.57
C GLU A 242 -4.40 17.33 -14.75
N ALA A 243 -5.11 16.34 -14.20
CA ALA A 243 -6.33 16.56 -13.43
C ALA A 243 -6.09 17.27 -12.09
N LEU A 244 -4.94 17.04 -11.45
CA LEU A 244 -4.52 17.78 -10.23
C LEU A 244 -4.28 19.26 -10.54
N GLY A 245 -3.65 19.56 -11.68
CA GLY A 245 -3.34 20.94 -12.09
C GLY A 245 -2.31 21.64 -11.20
N PHE A 246 -1.46 20.88 -10.52
CA PHE A 246 -0.35 21.43 -9.74
C PHE A 246 0.78 21.95 -10.63
N ASP A 247 1.53 22.91 -10.11
CA ASP A 247 2.75 23.39 -10.75
C ASP A 247 3.89 22.33 -10.69
N GLU A 248 4.94 22.57 -11.48
CA GLU A 248 6.10 21.70 -11.54
C GLU A 248 6.76 21.54 -10.16
N ALA A 249 6.86 22.61 -9.38
CA ALA A 249 7.48 22.58 -8.06
C ALA A 249 6.74 21.61 -7.13
N THR A 250 5.41 21.68 -7.07
CA THR A 250 4.57 20.79 -6.24
C THR A 250 4.63 19.35 -6.73
N TRP A 251 4.67 19.13 -8.05
CA TRP A 251 4.85 17.79 -8.61
C TRP A 251 6.19 17.17 -8.22
N VAL A 252 7.28 17.94 -8.31
CA VAL A 252 8.64 17.53 -7.90
C VAL A 252 8.69 17.24 -6.39
N ARG A 253 8.17 18.14 -5.55
CA ARG A 253 8.06 17.88 -4.09
C ARG A 253 7.26 16.62 -3.79
N GLY A 254 6.21 16.36 -4.57
CA GLY A 254 5.36 15.19 -4.40
C GLY A 254 6.03 13.87 -4.78
N TRP A 255 6.84 13.87 -5.84
CA TRP A 255 7.75 12.76 -6.14
C TRP A 255 8.76 12.54 -5.01
N ALA A 256 9.37 13.62 -4.50
CA ALA A 256 10.35 13.55 -3.41
C ALA A 256 9.73 12.99 -2.12
N TRP A 257 8.48 13.33 -1.83
CA TRP A 257 7.71 12.71 -0.75
C TRP A 257 7.64 11.18 -0.87
N MET A 258 7.40 10.68 -2.08
CA MET A 258 7.42 9.23 -2.34
C MET A 258 8.82 8.64 -2.09
N LEU A 259 9.86 9.29 -2.62
CA LEU A 259 11.25 8.85 -2.45
C LEU A 259 11.66 8.81 -0.96
N SER A 260 11.42 9.88 -0.20
CA SER A 260 11.76 9.99 1.21
C SER A 260 11.09 8.92 2.06
N VAL A 261 9.77 8.71 1.88
CA VAL A 261 9.03 7.68 2.62
C VAL A 261 9.50 6.28 2.24
N SER A 262 9.78 6.03 0.96
CA SER A 262 10.34 4.75 0.51
C SER A 262 11.71 4.48 1.13
N LEU A 263 12.63 5.44 1.13
CA LEU A 263 13.96 5.28 1.70
C LEU A 263 13.90 5.03 3.21
N TYR A 264 13.03 5.76 3.92
CA TYR A 264 12.82 5.56 5.35
C TYR A 264 12.37 4.13 5.66
N TRP A 265 11.31 3.66 5.02
CA TRP A 265 10.81 2.30 5.25
C TRP A 265 11.79 1.24 4.75
N LEU A 266 12.47 1.48 3.63
CA LEU A 266 13.47 0.56 3.11
C LEU A 266 14.63 0.40 4.09
N ALA A 267 15.10 1.49 4.71
CA ALA A 267 16.15 1.45 5.72
C ALA A 267 15.68 0.75 7.00
N ASP A 268 14.49 1.09 7.52
CA ASP A 268 13.92 0.51 8.74
C ASP A 268 13.63 -0.99 8.60
N LEU A 269 13.10 -1.36 7.43
CA LEU A 269 12.72 -2.73 7.13
C LEU A 269 13.85 -3.52 6.50
N TRP A 270 15.02 -2.97 6.17
CA TRP A 270 16.00 -3.75 5.39
C TRP A 270 16.41 -5.05 6.09
N ASP A 271 16.73 -4.96 7.38
CA ASP A 271 17.22 -6.09 8.16
C ASP A 271 16.08 -6.90 8.82
N SER A 272 14.90 -6.29 8.95
CA SER A 272 13.71 -6.88 9.60
C SER A 272 12.66 -7.40 8.62
N ALA A 273 12.70 -6.96 7.36
CA ALA A 273 12.24 -7.70 6.21
C ALA A 273 13.15 -8.92 6.09
N ARG A 274 12.85 -9.93 6.90
CA ARG A 274 13.28 -11.29 6.59
C ARG A 274 12.97 -11.46 5.10
N PRO A 275 13.90 -11.94 4.24
CA PRO A 275 13.44 -12.59 3.03
C PRO A 275 12.37 -13.57 3.53
N TYR A 276 11.13 -13.41 3.07
CA TYR A 276 10.03 -14.25 3.55
C TYR A 276 10.57 -15.68 3.48
N GLY A 277 10.87 -16.26 4.65
CA GLY A 277 11.24 -17.65 4.76
C GLY A 277 10.10 -18.43 4.14
N PRO A 278 10.32 -19.64 3.62
CA PRO A 278 9.33 -20.39 2.86
C PRO A 278 8.09 -20.67 3.72
N GLY A 279 7.16 -19.71 3.75
CA GLY A 279 5.86 -19.75 4.35
C GLY A 279 4.87 -19.92 3.21
N GLU A 280 4.52 -21.19 2.99
CA GLU A 280 3.23 -21.70 2.53
C GLU A 280 2.35 -20.73 1.72
N THR A 281 2.87 -20.29 0.57
CA THR A 281 2.04 -20.06 -0.62
C THR A 281 2.23 -21.31 -1.49
N GLY A 282 1.14 -21.93 -1.92
CA GLY A 282 1.08 -23.28 -2.52
C GLY A 282 2.32 -23.64 -3.33
N ARG A 283 3.15 -24.52 -2.76
CA ARG A 283 4.41 -25.02 -3.33
C ARG A 283 4.15 -25.70 -4.67
N ALA A 284 4.53 -25.05 -5.77
CA ALA A 284 5.21 -25.77 -6.83
C ALA A 284 6.67 -25.92 -6.39
N ASP A 285 7.01 -27.04 -5.74
CA ASP A 285 8.40 -27.39 -5.43
C ASP A 285 9.14 -27.72 -6.74
N VAL A 286 9.59 -26.68 -7.44
CA VAL A 286 10.49 -26.83 -8.58
C VAL A 286 11.87 -27.28 -8.11
N LYS A 287 12.44 -28.28 -8.77
CA LYS A 287 13.75 -28.86 -8.42
C LYS A 287 14.66 -28.91 -9.64
N ALA A 288 15.97 -28.94 -9.39
CA ALA A 288 16.94 -29.25 -10.43
C ALA A 288 16.53 -30.53 -11.17
N GLY A 289 16.54 -30.47 -12.51
CA GLY A 289 16.05 -31.53 -13.40
C GLY A 289 14.62 -31.31 -13.92
N ASP A 290 13.81 -30.46 -13.28
CA ASP A 290 12.45 -30.18 -13.75
C ASP A 290 12.46 -29.50 -15.12
N VAL A 291 11.50 -29.90 -15.96
CA VAL A 291 11.15 -29.16 -17.19
C VAL A 291 9.94 -28.30 -16.86
N LEU A 292 10.08 -26.99 -17.05
CA LEU A 292 9.10 -25.97 -16.73
C LEU A 292 8.55 -25.37 -18.04
N HIS A 293 7.26 -25.11 -18.08
CA HIS A 293 6.59 -24.32 -19.11
C HIS A 293 6.41 -22.90 -18.59
N LEU A 294 7.29 -22.00 -19.02
CA LEU A 294 7.34 -20.62 -18.56
C LEU A 294 6.57 -19.72 -19.52
N THR A 295 5.57 -19.01 -18.99
CA THR A 295 4.70 -18.08 -19.73
C THR A 295 4.78 -16.69 -19.11
N ARG A 296 4.00 -15.72 -19.61
CA ARG A 296 3.85 -14.40 -18.96
C ARG A 296 3.49 -14.46 -17.48
N ALA A 297 2.82 -15.52 -17.02
CA ALA A 297 2.52 -15.73 -15.60
C ALA A 297 3.78 -15.96 -14.75
N ALA A 298 4.88 -16.45 -15.35
CA ALA A 298 6.17 -16.63 -14.70
C ALA A 298 7.03 -15.36 -14.78
N SER A 299 7.01 -14.63 -15.90
CA SER A 299 7.67 -13.33 -16.02
C SER A 299 7.15 -12.59 -17.27
N PRO A 300 6.97 -11.26 -17.22
CA PRO A 300 6.56 -10.45 -18.38
C PRO A 300 7.45 -10.62 -19.62
N GLN A 301 8.71 -11.03 -19.45
CA GLN A 301 9.67 -11.22 -20.54
C GLN A 301 9.26 -12.31 -21.54
N PHE A 302 8.36 -13.22 -21.16
CA PHE A 302 7.92 -14.32 -22.01
C PHE A 302 6.75 -13.92 -22.91
N ALA A 303 7.03 -13.11 -23.93
CA ALA A 303 6.03 -12.78 -24.96
C ALA A 303 5.50 -14.03 -25.69
N ARG A 304 6.35 -15.05 -25.85
CA ARG A 304 5.99 -16.42 -26.24
C ARG A 304 6.43 -17.38 -25.14
N PRO A 305 5.62 -18.41 -24.80
CA PRO A 305 6.02 -19.42 -23.83
C PRO A 305 7.29 -20.16 -24.23
N ILE A 306 8.05 -20.63 -23.23
CA ILE A 306 9.21 -21.49 -23.45
C ILE A 306 9.15 -22.74 -22.58
N LEU A 307 9.75 -23.83 -23.05
CA LEU A 307 10.14 -24.95 -22.21
C LEU A 307 11.53 -24.71 -21.66
N PHE A 308 11.73 -24.96 -20.38
CA PHE A 308 12.97 -24.67 -19.68
C PHE A 308 13.34 -25.81 -18.73
N ARG A 309 14.52 -26.42 -18.92
CA ARG A 309 15.06 -27.41 -17.99
C ARG A 309 15.89 -26.71 -16.91
N LEU A 310 15.41 -26.78 -15.68
CA LEU A 310 16.07 -26.22 -14.51
C LEU A 310 17.33 -27.02 -14.16
N ILE A 311 18.48 -26.35 -14.05
CA ILE A 311 19.73 -26.96 -13.54
C ILE A 311 19.90 -26.59 -12.07
N LYS A 312 19.74 -25.31 -11.75
CA LYS A 312 20.01 -24.79 -10.40
C LYS A 312 19.10 -23.62 -10.08
N ILE A 313 18.61 -23.59 -8.84
CA ILE A 313 18.00 -22.39 -8.26
C ILE A 313 19.14 -21.56 -7.65
N ARG A 314 19.29 -20.31 -8.10
CA ARG A 314 20.36 -19.39 -7.66
C ARG A 314 19.96 -18.69 -6.37
N ALA A 315 19.98 -19.44 -5.26
CA ALA A 315 19.70 -18.91 -3.92
C ALA A 315 20.76 -17.91 -3.42
N ASP A 316 21.89 -17.82 -4.13
CA ASP A 316 22.97 -16.86 -3.90
C ASP A 316 22.67 -15.44 -4.43
N LEU A 317 21.62 -15.29 -5.26
CA LEU A 317 21.18 -13.99 -5.78
C LEU A 317 20.00 -13.44 -4.97
N HIS A 318 19.99 -12.13 -4.75
CA HIS A 318 18.89 -11.45 -4.05
C HIS A 318 17.58 -11.57 -4.85
N THR A 319 16.45 -11.76 -4.16
CA THR A 319 15.13 -11.97 -4.78
C THR A 319 14.00 -11.43 -3.91
N TYR A 320 12.91 -11.01 -4.55
CA TYR A 320 11.66 -10.59 -3.89
C TYR A 320 10.74 -11.80 -3.58
N SER A 321 9.76 -11.59 -2.69
CA SER A 321 8.82 -12.65 -2.28
C SER A 321 8.07 -13.26 -3.47
N GLY A 322 8.03 -14.59 -3.55
CA GLY A 322 7.43 -15.33 -4.66
C GLY A 322 8.29 -15.39 -5.93
N TRP A 323 9.36 -14.60 -6.05
CA TRP A 323 10.28 -14.63 -7.17
C TRP A 323 11.49 -15.51 -6.90
N THR A 324 12.17 -15.92 -7.97
CA THR A 324 13.40 -16.71 -7.88
C THR A 324 14.24 -16.61 -9.14
N TRP A 325 15.55 -16.77 -8.99
CA TRP A 325 16.50 -16.91 -10.08
C TRP A 325 16.70 -18.39 -10.43
N LEU A 326 16.49 -18.72 -11.70
CA LEU A 326 16.66 -20.06 -12.26
C LEU A 326 17.80 -20.06 -13.29
N ASP A 327 18.77 -20.96 -13.16
CA ASP A 327 19.78 -21.25 -14.18
C ASP A 327 19.46 -22.59 -14.84
N GLY A 328 19.48 -22.63 -16.17
CA GLY A 328 19.04 -23.79 -16.92
C GLY A 328 19.08 -23.63 -18.43
N TYR A 329 18.42 -24.56 -19.14
CA TYR A 329 18.39 -24.58 -20.60
C TYR A 329 16.97 -24.36 -21.14
N GLN A 330 16.82 -23.42 -22.07
CA GLN A 330 15.65 -23.38 -22.94
C GLN A 330 15.65 -24.60 -23.88
N LEU A 331 14.50 -25.22 -24.07
CA LEU A 331 14.32 -26.40 -24.92
C LEU A 331 13.54 -26.06 -26.19
N ASN A 332 13.83 -26.77 -27.29
CA ASN A 332 12.97 -26.80 -28.47
C ASN A 332 11.77 -27.76 -28.29
N GLU A 333 10.92 -27.87 -29.33
CA GLU A 333 9.75 -28.77 -29.34
C GLU A 333 10.13 -30.26 -29.21
N ARG A 334 11.37 -30.64 -29.55
CA ARG A 334 11.91 -32.00 -29.40
C ARG A 334 12.50 -32.25 -28.00
N GLY A 335 12.51 -31.25 -27.12
CA GLY A 335 13.06 -31.35 -25.77
C GLY A 335 14.59 -31.22 -25.68
N GLU A 336 15.23 -30.78 -26.77
CA GLU A 336 16.68 -30.57 -26.85
C GLU A 336 17.06 -29.17 -26.39
N ALA A 337 18.18 -29.03 -25.68
CA ALA A 337 18.66 -27.74 -25.20
C ALA A 337 19.13 -26.86 -26.36
N VAL A 338 18.53 -25.67 -26.50
CA VAL A 338 18.88 -24.69 -27.55
C VAL A 338 19.64 -23.48 -27.03
N ALA A 339 19.49 -23.14 -25.75
CA ALA A 339 20.23 -22.04 -25.14
C ALA A 339 20.28 -22.16 -23.62
N ARG A 340 21.42 -21.84 -23.01
CA ARG A 340 21.50 -21.62 -21.55
C ARG A 340 20.89 -20.26 -21.21
N ARG A 341 20.15 -20.18 -20.11
CA ARG A 341 19.49 -18.96 -19.64
C ARG A 341 19.57 -18.90 -18.12
N GLU A 342 19.79 -17.69 -17.62
CA GLU A 342 19.51 -17.30 -16.25
C GLU A 342 18.24 -16.45 -16.27
N LEU A 343 17.21 -16.87 -15.53
CA LEU A 343 15.85 -16.34 -15.62
C LEU A 343 15.36 -15.91 -14.25
N TYR A 344 14.81 -14.70 -14.15
CA TYR A 344 14.12 -14.21 -12.95
C TYR A 344 12.61 -14.38 -13.12
N VAL A 345 12.00 -15.23 -12.29
CA VAL A 345 10.61 -15.66 -12.48
C VAL A 345 9.84 -15.75 -11.17
N LEU A 346 8.52 -15.55 -11.24
CA LEU A 346 7.56 -15.83 -10.19
C LEU A 346 7.33 -17.34 -10.07
N LYS A 347 7.62 -17.93 -8.90
CA LYS A 347 7.47 -19.36 -8.59
C LYS A 347 6.06 -19.87 -8.88
N ALA A 348 5.04 -19.10 -8.54
CA ALA A 348 3.63 -19.45 -8.79
C ALA A 348 3.31 -19.61 -10.30
N GLY A 349 4.08 -18.95 -11.17
CA GLY A 349 3.93 -19.07 -12.63
C GLY A 349 4.73 -20.23 -13.25
N THR A 350 5.51 -20.97 -12.47
CA THR A 350 6.36 -22.07 -12.97
C THR A 350 5.57 -23.38 -13.05
N ASN A 351 4.91 -23.61 -14.18
CA ASN A 351 4.11 -24.81 -14.40
C ASN A 351 4.95 -25.94 -14.99
N ARG A 352 4.64 -27.21 -14.66
CA ARG A 352 5.17 -28.35 -15.41
C ARG A 352 4.34 -28.55 -16.69
N PRO A 353 4.96 -28.92 -17.83
CA PRO A 353 4.21 -29.19 -19.05
C PRO A 353 3.21 -30.33 -18.81
N HIS A 354 1.99 -30.18 -19.31
CA HIS A 354 0.94 -31.17 -19.15
C HIS A 354 1.35 -32.45 -19.89
N ARG A 355 1.56 -33.56 -19.16
CA ARG A 355 1.69 -34.89 -19.78
C ARG A 355 0.30 -35.34 -20.22
N GLY A 356 -0.07 -35.10 -21.48
CA GLY A 356 -1.14 -35.87 -22.10
C GLY A 356 -0.76 -37.37 -22.12
N PRO A 357 -1.72 -38.30 -22.03
CA PRO A 357 -1.42 -39.73 -22.08
C PRO A 357 -0.73 -40.04 -23.41
N LEU A 358 0.50 -40.56 -23.32
CA LEU A 358 1.22 -41.12 -24.45
C LEU A 358 0.40 -42.31 -24.98
N ARG A 359 -0.28 -42.13 -26.12
CA ARG A 359 -0.73 -43.25 -26.94
C ARG A 359 0.53 -43.98 -27.42
N ARG A 360 0.72 -45.21 -26.93
CA ARG A 360 1.69 -46.15 -27.49
C ARG A 360 1.24 -46.55 -28.90
N PRO A 361 2.14 -46.60 -29.90
CA PRO A 361 2.06 -47.63 -30.92
C PRO A 361 2.39 -49.01 -30.31
#